data_AF-A0A5D4S247-F1
#
_entry.id   AF-A0A5D4S247-F1
#
_cell.length_a   1.000
_cell.length_b   1.000
_cell.length_c   1.000
_cell.angle_alpha   90.00
_cell.angle_beta   90.00
_cell.angle_gamma   90.00
#
_symmetry.space_group_name_H-M   'P 1'
#
loop_
_entity.id
_entity.type
_entity.pdbx_description
1 polymer ?
#
loop_
_entity_poly.entity_id
_entity_poly.type
_entity_poly.pdbx_seq_one_letter_code
_entity_poly.pdbx_strand_id
1 'polypeptide(L)'
;MRQLRIGMVGLGGIAQKAYLPLLSRETGWELAGIYTPDQRKRNRISKEYRLKAFNHLDHLGEECDAAFVHSSTDSHYEVVSALMQKGLDVYVDKPLAATVEESEQLVDESVKSGRKLMVGFNRRFAPLYVQAKAMAGTPAWVRFDKHRLDDIGPASFEFTMLDDYLHLVDTIRWLNDDGNMTVGSGAMAINESNELIHARHSFQSSLGTQYSTGMHRRVGTQRETLELISDGRILTVSDMNVLEVEEGGRRIVTKPSSWDTILKQRGFEDAVMHFIQSVIGDTPPCIGGEQALESQYVLEGLLKDH
;
A
#
# COMPACT_ATOMS: atom_id res chain seq x y z
N MET A 1 3.21 26.12 -17.04
CA MET A 1 2.52 24.83 -17.22
C MET A 1 1.21 24.89 -16.45
N ARG A 2 0.14 24.24 -16.92
CA ARG A 2 -1.11 24.16 -16.14
C ARG A 2 -0.85 23.30 -14.91
N GLN A 3 -1.29 23.75 -13.74
CA GLN A 3 -1.17 23.00 -12.50
C GLN A 3 -2.04 21.73 -12.58
N LEU A 4 -1.50 20.58 -12.11
CA LEU A 4 -2.23 19.31 -12.12
C LEU A 4 -3.43 19.41 -11.17
N ARG A 5 -4.63 19.10 -11.65
CA ARG A 5 -5.85 19.08 -10.83
C ARG A 5 -6.12 17.66 -10.35
N ILE A 6 -6.19 17.47 -9.04
CA ILE A 6 -6.44 16.16 -8.45
C ILE A 6 -7.78 16.12 -7.72
N GLY A 7 -8.49 15.01 -7.87
CA GLY A 7 -9.70 14.70 -7.11
C GLY A 7 -9.41 13.71 -6.00
N MET A 8 -10.18 13.74 -4.92
CA MET A 8 -10.17 12.69 -3.91
C MET A 8 -11.52 12.00 -3.82
N VAL A 9 -11.51 10.67 -3.91
CA VAL A 9 -12.69 9.81 -3.83
C VAL A 9 -12.57 8.91 -2.62
N GLY A 10 -13.62 8.87 -1.80
CA GLY A 10 -13.59 8.16 -0.53
C GLY A 10 -12.95 9.01 0.56
N LEU A 11 -13.74 9.35 1.57
CA LEU A 11 -13.31 10.23 2.67
C LEU A 11 -13.28 9.46 3.99
N GLY A 12 -12.82 8.21 3.94
CA GLY A 12 -12.72 7.31 5.09
C GLY A 12 -11.68 7.73 6.12
N GLY A 13 -11.39 6.82 7.05
CA GLY A 13 -10.44 7.07 8.14
C GLY A 13 -9.03 7.35 7.64
N ILE A 14 -8.54 6.58 6.66
CA ILE A 14 -7.20 6.76 6.11
C ILE A 14 -7.09 8.06 5.29
N ALA A 15 -8.09 8.37 4.47
CA ALA A 15 -8.17 9.63 3.72
C ALA A 15 -8.06 10.84 4.67
N GLN A 16 -8.80 10.86 5.77
CA GLN A 16 -8.75 11.97 6.74
C GLN A 16 -7.45 12.01 7.56
N LYS A 17 -6.83 10.87 7.85
CA LYS A 17 -5.60 10.81 8.67
C LYS A 17 -4.33 11.09 7.87
N ALA A 18 -4.28 10.66 6.61
CA ALA A 18 -3.07 10.69 5.80
C ALA A 18 -3.21 11.61 4.58
N TYR A 19 -4.18 11.34 3.71
CA TYR A 19 -4.21 11.95 2.38
C TYR A 19 -4.79 13.37 2.35
N LEU A 20 -5.83 13.68 3.12
CA LEU A 20 -6.39 15.04 3.18
C LEU A 20 -5.38 16.05 3.74
N PRO A 21 -4.71 15.81 4.90
CA PRO A 21 -3.68 16.72 5.40
C PRO A 21 -2.51 16.90 4.44
N LEU A 22 -2.13 15.84 3.72
CA LEU A 22 -1.03 15.87 2.75
C LEU A 22 -1.43 16.63 1.48
N LEU A 23 -2.48 16.17 0.79
CA LEU A 23 -2.87 16.69 -0.52
C LEU A 23 -3.42 18.12 -0.49
N SER A 24 -3.93 18.59 0.66
CA SER A 24 -4.47 19.95 0.79
C SER A 24 -3.43 21.03 1.11
N ARG A 25 -2.22 20.65 1.53
CA ARG A 25 -1.15 21.60 1.90
C ARG A 25 -0.16 21.89 0.79
N GLU A 26 -0.07 20.98 -0.17
CA GLU A 26 0.94 21.02 -1.21
C GLU A 26 0.63 22.04 -2.30
N THR A 27 1.68 22.66 -2.85
CA THR A 27 1.55 23.73 -3.84
C THR A 27 1.88 23.26 -5.26
N GLY A 28 2.36 22.03 -5.43
CA GLY A 28 2.69 21.44 -6.73
C GLY A 28 1.47 21.02 -7.57
N TRP A 29 0.29 20.94 -6.96
CA TRP A 29 -0.98 20.55 -7.58
C TRP A 29 -2.15 21.30 -6.94
N GLU A 30 -3.33 21.19 -7.55
CA GLU A 30 -4.59 21.70 -7.01
C GLU A 30 -5.47 20.53 -6.59
N LEU A 31 -5.90 20.48 -5.32
CA LEU A 31 -6.96 19.57 -4.89
C LEU A 31 -8.33 20.13 -5.31
N ALA A 32 -8.72 19.87 -6.56
CA ALA A 32 -9.87 20.47 -7.23
C ALA A 32 -11.23 20.07 -6.62
N GLY A 33 -11.28 18.92 -5.94
CA GLY A 33 -12.40 18.62 -5.05
C GLY A 33 -12.47 17.20 -4.54
N ILE A 34 -13.58 16.91 -3.88
CA ILE A 34 -13.78 15.69 -3.10
C ILE A 34 -15.13 15.04 -3.37
N TYR A 35 -15.16 13.70 -3.30
CA TYR A 35 -16.37 12.90 -3.43
C TYR A 35 -16.40 11.74 -2.41
N THR A 36 -17.58 11.49 -1.85
CA THR A 36 -17.95 10.26 -1.14
C THR A 36 -19.48 10.14 -1.20
N PRO A 37 -20.05 8.92 -1.25
CA PRO A 37 -21.50 8.74 -1.27
C PRO A 37 -22.21 9.33 -0.04
N ASP A 38 -21.55 9.32 1.14
CA ASP A 38 -22.10 9.92 2.37
C ASP A 38 -22.11 11.45 2.31
N GLN A 39 -23.29 12.02 2.02
CA GLN A 39 -23.49 13.47 1.92
C GLN A 39 -23.14 14.23 3.21
N ARG A 40 -23.42 13.66 4.39
CA ARG A 40 -23.13 14.34 5.67
C ARG A 40 -21.62 14.47 5.86
N LYS A 41 -20.90 13.37 5.62
CA LYS A 41 -19.43 13.32 5.66
C LYS A 41 -18.81 14.25 4.62
N ARG A 42 -19.30 14.21 3.39
CA ARG A 42 -18.86 15.08 2.29
C ARG A 42 -18.98 16.56 2.64
N ASN A 43 -20.15 16.99 3.12
CA ASN A 43 -20.42 18.38 3.48
C ASN A 43 -19.57 18.85 4.67
N ARG A 44 -19.35 17.99 5.68
CA ARG A 44 -18.50 18.31 6.82
C ARG A 44 -17.06 18.57 6.37
N ILE A 45 -16.48 17.64 5.63
CA ILE A 45 -15.07 17.70 5.20
C ILE A 45 -14.85 18.85 4.20
N SER A 46 -15.80 19.08 3.29
CA SER A 46 -15.77 20.22 2.36
C SER A 46 -15.67 21.56 3.11
N LYS A 47 -16.45 21.74 4.18
CA LYS A 47 -16.39 22.96 5.00
C LYS A 47 -15.07 23.06 5.78
N GLU A 48 -14.61 21.96 6.35
CA GLU A 48 -13.40 21.89 7.16
C GLU A 48 -12.14 22.25 6.35
N TYR A 49 -12.00 21.67 5.15
CA TYR A 49 -10.86 21.87 4.27
C TYR A 49 -11.08 22.96 3.19
N ARG A 50 -12.28 23.55 3.13
CA ARG A 50 -12.69 24.55 2.12
C ARG A 50 -12.54 24.04 0.67
N LEU A 51 -12.87 22.77 0.45
CA LEU A 51 -12.77 22.10 -0.85
C LEU A 51 -14.14 22.00 -1.53
N LYS A 52 -14.17 22.03 -2.87
CA LYS A 52 -15.38 21.79 -3.66
C LYS A 52 -15.85 20.34 -3.44
N ALA A 53 -17.08 20.17 -2.97
CA ALA A 53 -17.71 18.86 -2.83
C ALA A 53 -18.59 18.55 -4.05
N PHE A 54 -18.37 17.39 -4.66
CA PHE A 54 -19.17 16.92 -5.77
C PHE A 54 -20.24 15.93 -5.30
N ASN A 55 -21.44 16.02 -5.86
CA ASN A 55 -22.53 15.11 -5.50
C ASN A 55 -22.50 13.79 -6.30
N HIS A 56 -21.76 13.76 -7.41
CA HIS A 56 -21.59 12.62 -8.29
C HIS A 56 -20.11 12.45 -8.63
N LEU A 57 -19.65 11.20 -8.75
CA LEU A 57 -18.30 10.86 -9.16
C LEU A 57 -17.97 11.46 -10.54
N ASP A 58 -18.94 11.42 -11.45
CA ASP A 58 -18.79 11.92 -12.82
C ASP A 58 -18.37 13.39 -12.89
N HIS A 59 -19.03 14.24 -12.09
CA HIS A 59 -18.74 15.67 -12.07
C HIS A 59 -17.36 15.96 -11.44
N LEU A 60 -16.88 15.12 -10.52
CA LEU A 60 -15.51 15.23 -10.02
C LEU A 60 -14.52 14.89 -11.14
N GLY A 61 -14.80 13.81 -11.89
CA GLY A 61 -13.97 13.36 -13.00
C GLY A 61 -13.80 14.42 -14.10
N GLU A 62 -14.85 15.18 -14.41
CA GLU A 62 -14.78 16.26 -15.42
C GLU A 62 -13.86 17.42 -15.03
N GLU A 63 -13.54 17.56 -13.74
CA GLU A 63 -12.82 18.71 -13.18
C GLU A 63 -11.37 18.37 -12.79
N CYS A 64 -10.98 17.10 -12.89
CA CYS A 64 -9.69 16.59 -12.44
C CYS A 64 -8.92 15.93 -13.60
N ASP A 65 -7.59 15.87 -13.44
CA ASP A 65 -6.67 15.21 -14.36
C ASP A 65 -6.19 13.86 -13.77
N ALA A 66 -6.16 13.77 -12.43
CA ALA A 66 -5.89 12.55 -11.71
C ALA A 66 -6.79 12.42 -10.47
N ALA A 67 -6.92 11.22 -9.93
CA ALA A 67 -7.73 10.96 -8.75
C ALA A 67 -7.03 10.05 -7.73
N PHE A 68 -7.23 10.35 -6.45
CA PHE A 68 -6.83 9.53 -5.32
C PHE A 68 -8.06 8.82 -4.73
N VAL A 69 -8.10 7.49 -4.83
CA VAL A 69 -9.22 6.64 -4.42
C VAL A 69 -8.89 5.94 -3.10
N HIS A 70 -9.64 6.30 -2.05
CA HIS A 70 -9.55 5.79 -0.68
C HIS A 70 -10.95 5.36 -0.19
N SER A 71 -11.76 4.80 -1.09
CA SER A 71 -13.09 4.28 -0.78
C SER A 71 -13.00 2.88 -0.15
N SER A 72 -14.14 2.19 0.02
CA SER A 72 -14.11 0.80 0.47
C SER A 72 -13.59 -0.10 -0.64
N THR A 73 -12.86 -1.17 -0.28
CA THR A 73 -12.34 -2.19 -1.21
C THR A 73 -13.40 -2.65 -2.22
N ASP A 74 -14.61 -2.96 -1.76
CA ASP A 74 -15.73 -3.42 -2.61
C ASP A 74 -16.14 -2.42 -3.70
N SER A 75 -15.77 -1.14 -3.56
CA SER A 75 -16.08 -0.08 -4.53
C SER A 75 -14.89 0.28 -5.42
N HIS A 76 -13.70 -0.26 -5.17
CA HIS A 76 -12.49 0.13 -5.92
C HIS A 76 -12.66 -0.11 -7.41
N TYR A 77 -13.13 -1.29 -7.82
CA TYR A 77 -13.31 -1.63 -9.24
C TYR A 77 -14.19 -0.62 -9.97
N GLU A 78 -15.43 -0.41 -9.50
CA GLU A 78 -16.38 0.50 -10.13
C GLU A 78 -15.87 1.94 -10.17
N VAL A 79 -15.28 2.42 -9.07
CA VAL A 79 -14.79 3.80 -8.95
C VAL A 79 -13.58 4.04 -9.83
N VAL A 80 -12.59 3.15 -9.78
CA VAL A 80 -11.34 3.28 -10.56
C VAL A 80 -11.66 3.20 -12.04
N SER A 81 -12.43 2.20 -12.49
CA SER A 81 -12.81 2.07 -13.90
C SER A 81 -13.57 3.32 -14.39
N ALA A 82 -14.56 3.81 -13.64
CA ALA A 82 -15.29 5.01 -14.04
C ALA A 82 -14.42 6.26 -14.21
N LEU A 83 -13.38 6.42 -13.39
CA LEU A 83 -12.42 7.53 -13.50
C LEU A 83 -11.45 7.33 -14.68
N MET A 84 -10.97 6.11 -14.89
CA MET A 84 -10.05 5.80 -15.99
C MET A 84 -10.73 5.92 -17.36
N GLN A 85 -12.00 5.51 -17.50
CA GLN A 85 -12.81 5.73 -18.70
C GLN A 85 -13.00 7.21 -19.05
N LYS A 86 -12.89 8.11 -18.06
CA LYS A 86 -12.90 9.56 -18.27
C LYS A 86 -11.53 10.15 -18.61
N GLY A 87 -10.50 9.30 -18.69
CA GLY A 87 -9.14 9.70 -19.04
C GLY A 87 -8.32 10.22 -17.86
N LEU A 88 -8.68 9.87 -16.62
CA LEU A 88 -7.90 10.26 -15.44
C LEU A 88 -6.80 9.23 -15.15
N ASP A 89 -5.68 9.72 -14.63
CA ASP A 89 -4.72 8.87 -13.93
C ASP A 89 -5.19 8.60 -12.50
N VAL A 90 -5.02 7.38 -11.99
CA VAL A 90 -5.61 6.95 -10.72
C VAL A 90 -4.56 6.39 -9.77
N TYR A 91 -4.53 6.94 -8.56
CA TYR A 91 -3.91 6.33 -7.39
C TYR A 91 -5.03 5.70 -6.55
N VAL A 92 -4.91 4.42 -6.20
CA VAL A 92 -5.91 3.70 -5.37
C VAL A 92 -5.24 3.08 -4.15
N ASP A 93 -5.86 3.16 -2.98
CA ASP A 93 -5.38 2.42 -1.81
C ASP A 93 -5.40 0.91 -2.07
N LYS A 94 -4.53 0.15 -1.42
CA LYS A 94 -4.56 -1.32 -1.50
C LYS A 94 -5.84 -1.88 -0.85
N PRO A 95 -6.38 -3.01 -1.34
CA PRO A 95 -5.96 -3.74 -2.56
C PRO A 95 -6.42 -3.03 -3.84
N LEU A 96 -5.92 -3.45 -5.01
CA LEU A 96 -6.33 -2.85 -6.30
C LEU A 96 -7.85 -3.00 -6.52
N ALA A 97 -8.38 -4.21 -6.34
CA ALA A 97 -9.80 -4.49 -6.31
C ALA A 97 -10.09 -5.64 -5.32
N ALA A 98 -11.38 -5.96 -5.11
CA ALA A 98 -11.78 -7.02 -4.19
C ALA A 98 -11.39 -8.40 -4.71
N THR A 99 -11.41 -8.60 -6.03
CA THR A 99 -11.01 -9.85 -6.68
C THR A 99 -9.81 -9.68 -7.61
N VAL A 100 -9.19 -10.81 -7.94
CA VAL A 100 -8.10 -10.87 -8.92
C VAL A 100 -8.63 -10.51 -10.31
N GLU A 101 -9.80 -11.01 -10.69
CA GLU A 101 -10.42 -10.77 -12.00
C GLU A 101 -10.75 -9.28 -12.21
N GLU A 102 -11.25 -8.60 -11.18
CA GLU A 102 -11.46 -7.15 -11.24
C GLU A 102 -10.13 -6.40 -11.36
N SER A 103 -9.09 -6.86 -10.66
CA SER A 103 -7.75 -6.27 -10.72
C SER A 103 -7.13 -6.43 -12.11
N GLU A 104 -7.27 -7.60 -12.73
CA GLU A 104 -6.88 -7.87 -14.13
C GLU A 104 -7.56 -6.88 -15.08
N GLN A 105 -8.88 -6.69 -14.94
CA GLN A 105 -9.65 -5.78 -15.79
C GLN A 105 -9.17 -4.32 -15.67
N LEU A 106 -8.86 -3.85 -14.45
CA LEU A 106 -8.33 -2.49 -14.24
C LEU A 106 -6.93 -2.32 -14.83
N VAL A 107 -6.06 -3.33 -14.71
CA VAL A 107 -4.73 -3.33 -15.34
C VAL A 107 -4.87 -3.25 -16.86
N ASP A 108 -5.71 -4.09 -17.43
CA ASP A 108 -6.04 -4.09 -18.86
C ASP A 108 -6.54 -2.71 -19.33
N GLU A 109 -7.41 -2.08 -18.55
CA GLU A 109 -7.94 -0.76 -18.84
C GLU A 109 -6.85 0.33 -18.78
N SER A 110 -5.95 0.26 -17.80
CA SER A 110 -4.78 1.13 -17.69
C SER A 110 -3.89 1.06 -18.92
N VAL A 111 -3.58 -0.17 -19.36
CA VAL A 111 -2.76 -0.39 -20.55
C VAL A 111 -3.47 0.12 -21.81
N LYS A 112 -4.75 -0.20 -21.99
CA LYS A 112 -5.53 0.20 -23.19
C LYS A 112 -5.71 1.71 -23.30
N SER A 113 -5.90 2.40 -22.17
CA SER A 113 -6.13 3.86 -22.13
C SER A 113 -4.84 4.68 -22.05
N GLY A 114 -3.69 4.04 -21.79
CA GLY A 114 -2.42 4.71 -21.52
C GLY A 114 -2.42 5.58 -20.24
N ARG A 115 -3.45 5.43 -19.40
CA ARG A 115 -3.58 6.12 -18.12
C ARG A 115 -2.77 5.39 -17.05
N LYS A 116 -2.20 6.15 -16.12
CA LYS A 116 -1.38 5.61 -15.03
C LYS A 116 -2.29 5.14 -13.91
N LEU A 117 -2.16 3.86 -13.56
CA LEU A 117 -2.81 3.24 -12.41
C LEU A 117 -1.74 2.86 -11.41
N MET A 118 -1.80 3.43 -10.20
CA MET A 118 -0.87 3.15 -9.11
C MET A 118 -1.60 2.68 -7.87
N VAL A 119 -1.08 1.65 -7.22
CA VAL A 119 -1.62 1.15 -5.94
C VAL A 119 -0.79 1.65 -4.77
N GLY A 120 -1.46 2.06 -3.69
CA GLY A 120 -0.91 2.66 -2.49
C GLY A 120 -0.15 1.70 -1.57
N PHE A 121 0.85 0.99 -2.09
CA PHE A 121 1.79 0.19 -1.31
C PHE A 121 2.90 1.05 -0.69
N ASN A 122 2.49 1.91 0.24
CA ASN A 122 3.32 2.91 0.92
C ASN A 122 4.63 2.35 1.53
N ARG A 123 4.68 1.07 1.90
CA ARG A 123 5.89 0.41 2.45
C ARG A 123 7.08 0.39 1.48
N ARG A 124 6.82 0.31 0.17
CA ARG A 124 7.89 0.38 -0.85
C ARG A 124 8.57 1.75 -0.91
N PHE A 125 7.97 2.75 -0.27
CA PHE A 125 8.47 4.13 -0.15
C PHE A 125 8.88 4.52 1.27
N ALA A 126 8.74 3.63 2.26
CA ALA A 126 9.14 3.93 3.63
C ALA A 126 10.67 4.11 3.70
N PRO A 127 11.20 5.27 4.12
CA PRO A 127 12.62 5.59 3.95
C PRO A 127 13.57 4.56 4.56
N LEU A 128 13.23 4.02 5.73
CA LEU A 128 14.07 3.02 6.39
C LEU A 128 13.96 1.63 5.77
N TYR A 129 12.83 1.27 5.13
CA TYR A 129 12.76 0.03 4.34
C TYR A 129 13.56 0.17 3.05
N VAL A 130 13.47 1.31 2.37
CA VAL A 130 14.27 1.60 1.16
C VAL A 130 15.76 1.55 1.50
N GLN A 131 16.16 2.18 2.61
CA GLN A 131 17.55 2.15 3.09
C GLN A 131 17.99 0.73 3.45
N ALA A 132 17.17 -0.03 4.18
CA ALA A 132 17.49 -1.40 4.56
C ALA A 132 17.65 -2.31 3.34
N LYS A 133 16.74 -2.20 2.35
CA LYS A 133 16.82 -2.93 1.07
C LYS A 133 18.15 -2.62 0.35
N ALA A 134 18.50 -1.34 0.21
CA ALA A 134 19.73 -0.93 -0.47
C ALA A 134 21.02 -1.42 0.24
N MET A 135 20.97 -1.57 1.57
CA MET A 135 22.11 -2.03 2.37
C MET A 135 22.21 -3.56 2.49
N ALA A 136 21.13 -4.30 2.21
CA ALA A 136 21.08 -5.75 2.40
C ALA A 136 21.85 -6.52 1.32
N GLY A 137 22.02 -5.98 0.10
CA GLY A 137 22.55 -6.76 -1.01
C GLY A 137 21.63 -7.94 -1.32
N THR A 138 22.17 -9.17 -1.34
CA THR A 138 21.38 -10.40 -1.47
C THR A 138 21.30 -11.11 -0.11
N PRO A 139 20.25 -10.88 0.70
CA PRO A 139 20.13 -11.54 1.99
C PRO A 139 19.93 -13.05 1.83
N ALA A 140 20.39 -13.83 2.82
CA ALA A 140 20.06 -15.24 2.93
C ALA A 140 18.64 -15.45 3.47
N TRP A 141 18.25 -14.62 4.44
CA TRP A 141 16.92 -14.64 5.05
C TRP A 141 16.30 -13.25 5.11
N VAL A 142 15.01 -13.19 4.80
CA VAL A 142 14.16 -12.02 5.05
C VAL A 142 12.98 -12.46 5.90
N ARG A 143 12.76 -11.77 7.03
CA ARG A 143 11.61 -12.02 7.90
C ARG A 143 10.81 -10.74 8.04
N PHE A 144 9.52 -10.82 7.74
CA PHE A 144 8.61 -9.70 7.89
C PHE A 144 7.42 -10.07 8.75
N ASP A 145 7.36 -9.49 9.95
CA ASP A 145 6.30 -9.73 10.92
C ASP A 145 5.47 -8.46 11.13
N LYS A 146 4.14 -8.62 11.16
CA LYS A 146 3.21 -7.54 11.46
C LYS A 146 2.12 -8.04 12.36
N HIS A 147 2.05 -7.52 13.57
CA HIS A 147 1.13 -7.99 14.59
C HIS A 147 0.18 -6.88 15.06
N ARG A 148 -0.98 -7.29 15.55
CA ARG A 148 -2.02 -6.40 16.06
C ARG A 148 -2.19 -6.57 17.58
N LEU A 149 -2.56 -5.47 18.23
CA LEU A 149 -2.83 -5.43 19.67
C LEU A 149 -3.93 -6.44 20.03
N ASP A 150 -5.13 -6.21 19.51
CA ASP A 150 -6.31 -7.05 19.62
C ASP A 150 -7.30 -6.67 18.50
N ASP A 151 -7.28 -7.41 17.40
CA ASP A 151 -7.98 -7.06 16.15
C ASP A 151 -8.35 -8.32 15.34
N ILE A 152 -8.91 -9.37 15.96
CA ILE A 152 -9.28 -10.61 15.23
C ILE A 152 -10.46 -10.39 14.27
N GLY A 153 -11.50 -9.70 14.72
CA GLY A 153 -12.76 -9.53 14.00
C GLY A 153 -13.24 -8.07 13.96
N PRO A 154 -14.37 -7.77 13.28
CA PRO A 154 -15.37 -8.71 12.78
C PRO A 154 -15.17 -9.13 11.30
N ALA A 155 -14.05 -8.77 10.69
CA ALA A 155 -13.80 -9.09 9.29
C ALA A 155 -13.46 -10.57 9.09
N SER A 156 -13.85 -11.12 7.95
CA SER A 156 -13.50 -12.50 7.61
C SER A 156 -11.98 -12.66 7.42
N PHE A 157 -11.49 -13.90 7.44
CA PHE A 157 -10.08 -14.16 7.22
C PHE A 157 -9.65 -13.77 5.80
N GLU A 158 -10.48 -14.00 4.78
CA GLU A 158 -10.19 -13.64 3.38
C GLU A 158 -10.04 -12.12 3.26
N PHE A 159 -10.97 -11.35 3.84
CA PHE A 159 -10.87 -9.90 3.87
C PHE A 159 -9.62 -9.45 4.63
N THR A 160 -9.31 -10.08 5.76
CA THR A 160 -8.13 -9.74 6.56
C THR A 160 -6.82 -10.06 5.83
N MET A 161 -6.80 -11.16 5.07
CA MET A 161 -5.67 -11.53 4.24
C MET A 161 -5.48 -10.50 3.12
N LEU A 162 -6.56 -10.09 2.46
CA LEU A 162 -6.54 -9.10 1.37
C LEU A 162 -6.22 -7.68 1.87
N ASP A 163 -6.80 -7.25 2.97
CA ASP A 163 -6.60 -5.91 3.51
C ASP A 163 -5.26 -5.80 4.25
N ASP A 164 -4.94 -6.73 5.13
CA ASP A 164 -3.79 -6.57 6.03
C ASP A 164 -2.59 -7.45 5.68
N TYR A 165 -2.83 -8.72 5.37
CA TYR A 165 -1.73 -9.64 5.07
C TYR A 165 -1.04 -9.36 3.73
N LEU A 166 -1.79 -8.79 2.78
CA LEU A 166 -1.29 -8.33 1.48
C LEU A 166 -0.11 -7.36 1.62
N HIS A 167 -0.07 -6.54 2.67
CA HIS A 167 1.10 -5.69 2.93
C HIS A 167 2.38 -6.48 3.13
N LEU A 168 2.31 -7.65 3.77
CA LEU A 168 3.47 -8.50 4.00
C LEU A 168 3.92 -9.13 2.69
N VAL A 169 2.97 -9.74 1.97
CA VAL A 169 3.21 -10.36 0.65
C VAL A 169 3.83 -9.35 -0.31
N ASP A 170 3.24 -8.16 -0.43
CA ASP A 170 3.75 -7.11 -1.31
C ASP A 170 5.17 -6.67 -0.96
N THR A 171 5.45 -6.48 0.33
CA THR A 171 6.77 -6.01 0.79
C THR A 171 7.85 -7.06 0.53
N ILE A 172 7.61 -8.34 0.80
CA ILE A 172 8.59 -9.39 0.51
C ILE A 172 8.83 -9.55 -0.99
N ARG A 173 7.78 -9.42 -1.82
CA ARG A 173 7.90 -9.44 -3.28
C ARG A 173 8.74 -8.28 -3.78
N TRP A 174 8.52 -7.08 -3.24
CA TRP A 174 9.32 -5.91 -3.58
C TRP A 174 10.79 -6.02 -3.14
N LEU A 175 11.07 -6.68 -2.01
CA LEU A 175 12.42 -6.95 -1.55
C LEU A 175 13.14 -8.00 -2.43
N ASN A 176 12.39 -8.85 -3.14
CA ASN A 176 12.93 -9.78 -4.11
C ASN A 176 13.06 -9.13 -5.48
N ASP A 177 14.26 -8.70 -5.87
CA ASP A 177 14.50 -8.00 -7.13
C ASP A 177 14.16 -8.84 -8.39
N ASP A 178 14.11 -10.17 -8.29
CA ASP A 178 13.70 -11.06 -9.39
C ASP A 178 12.17 -11.18 -9.55
N GLY A 179 11.38 -10.71 -8.57
CA GLY A 179 9.91 -10.76 -8.60
C GLY A 179 9.28 -12.16 -8.51
N ASN A 180 10.04 -13.21 -8.87
CA ASN A 180 9.64 -14.61 -8.85
C ASN A 180 9.95 -15.24 -7.48
N MET A 181 8.90 -15.70 -6.80
CA MET A 181 9.00 -16.41 -5.53
C MET A 181 8.13 -17.65 -5.57
N THR A 182 8.66 -18.78 -5.14
CA THR A 182 7.87 -19.98 -4.89
C THR A 182 7.33 -19.94 -3.47
N VAL A 183 6.07 -20.33 -3.30
CA VAL A 183 5.47 -20.51 -1.98
C VAL A 183 6.00 -21.82 -1.40
N GLY A 184 6.52 -21.75 -0.18
CA GLY A 184 6.95 -22.90 0.61
C GLY A 184 5.82 -23.40 1.52
N SER A 185 6.14 -23.66 2.79
CA SER A 185 5.14 -24.01 3.80
C SER A 185 4.36 -22.79 4.30
N GLY A 186 3.08 -23.00 4.64
CA GLY A 186 2.20 -22.03 5.27
C GLY A 186 1.41 -22.63 6.43
N ALA A 187 0.93 -21.79 7.33
CA ALA A 187 0.00 -22.16 8.39
C ALA A 187 -0.91 -20.97 8.73
N MET A 188 -2.21 -21.21 8.81
CA MET A 188 -3.20 -20.23 9.28
C MET A 188 -4.11 -20.85 10.32
N ALA A 189 -4.47 -20.04 11.32
CA ALA A 189 -5.49 -20.37 12.32
C ALA A 189 -6.66 -19.40 12.17
N ILE A 190 -7.85 -19.97 11.99
CA ILE A 190 -9.12 -19.26 11.80
C ILE A 190 -10.06 -19.70 12.92
N ASN A 191 -10.82 -18.77 13.49
CA ASN A 191 -11.80 -19.10 14.54
C ASN A 191 -13.14 -19.59 13.95
N GLU A 192 -14.07 -19.99 14.81
CA GLU A 192 -15.41 -20.47 14.40
C GLU A 192 -16.27 -19.40 13.70
N SER A 193 -15.90 -18.12 13.81
CA SER A 193 -16.59 -16.98 13.16
C SER A 193 -15.98 -16.60 11.81
N ASN A 194 -15.11 -17.46 11.24
CA ASN A 194 -14.38 -17.22 10.00
C ASN A 194 -13.40 -16.03 10.08
N GLU A 195 -12.82 -15.76 11.25
CA GLU A 195 -11.90 -14.64 11.47
C GLU A 195 -10.46 -15.11 11.65
N LEU A 196 -9.50 -14.38 11.09
CA LEU A 196 -8.09 -14.75 11.16
C LEU A 196 -7.54 -14.55 12.58
N ILE A 197 -6.94 -15.58 13.18
CA ILE A 197 -6.17 -15.47 14.42
C ILE A 197 -4.70 -15.16 14.10
N HIS A 198 -4.09 -16.00 13.25
CA HIS A 198 -2.71 -15.81 12.79
C HIS A 198 -2.45 -16.50 11.46
N ALA A 199 -1.47 -15.99 10.71
CA ALA A 199 -0.98 -16.55 9.45
C ALA A 199 0.54 -16.45 9.38
N ARG A 200 1.20 -17.50 8.91
CA ARG A 200 2.63 -17.49 8.59
C ARG A 200 2.89 -18.26 7.32
N HIS A 201 3.72 -17.70 6.45
CA HIS A 201 4.12 -18.34 5.19
C HIS A 201 5.63 -18.21 5.00
N SER A 202 6.19 -19.17 4.28
CA SER A 202 7.58 -19.18 3.83
C SER A 202 7.61 -19.16 2.31
N PHE A 203 8.65 -18.55 1.75
CA PHE A 203 8.84 -18.43 0.31
C PHE A 203 10.31 -18.55 -0.03
N GLN A 204 10.61 -18.85 -1.28
CA GLN A 204 11.98 -18.91 -1.78
C GLN A 204 12.10 -18.17 -3.12
N SER A 205 13.08 -17.29 -3.25
CA SER A 205 13.41 -16.69 -4.56
C SER A 205 14.25 -17.64 -5.41
N SER A 206 14.29 -17.39 -6.71
CA SER A 206 15.17 -18.09 -7.66
C SER A 206 16.66 -17.98 -7.28
N LEU A 207 17.06 -16.90 -6.61
CA LEU A 207 18.42 -16.64 -6.13
C LEU A 207 18.76 -17.34 -4.81
N GLY A 208 17.81 -18.09 -4.24
CA GLY A 208 18.01 -18.88 -3.03
C GLY A 208 17.74 -18.15 -1.72
N THR A 209 17.40 -16.85 -1.75
CA THR A 209 16.94 -16.12 -0.57
C THR A 209 15.64 -16.72 -0.06
N GLN A 210 15.57 -16.97 1.24
CA GLN A 210 14.38 -17.45 1.91
C GLN A 210 13.64 -16.28 2.57
N TYR A 211 12.33 -16.21 2.35
CA TYR A 211 11.47 -15.18 2.93
C TYR A 211 10.47 -15.82 3.87
N SER A 212 10.08 -15.09 4.90
CA SER A 212 8.98 -15.48 5.78
C SER A 212 8.12 -14.27 6.13
N THR A 213 6.81 -14.47 6.14
CA THR A 213 5.83 -13.48 6.58
C THR A 213 5.06 -14.01 7.77
N GLY A 214 4.77 -13.15 8.75
CA GLY A 214 4.06 -13.54 9.96
C GLY A 214 3.09 -12.48 10.43
N MET A 215 1.86 -12.90 10.72
CA MET A 215 0.84 -12.04 11.31
C MET A 215 0.14 -12.79 12.44
N HIS A 216 -0.08 -12.07 13.54
CA HIS A 216 -0.96 -12.53 14.61
C HIS A 216 -1.83 -11.35 15.02
N ARG A 217 -3.14 -11.58 15.08
CA ARG A 217 -4.17 -10.53 15.20
C ARG A 217 -4.43 -10.09 16.65
N ARG A 218 -3.90 -10.82 17.63
CA ARG A 218 -4.01 -10.50 19.06
C ARG A 218 -2.76 -10.89 19.86
N VAL A 219 -1.68 -10.12 19.74
CA VAL A 219 -0.42 -10.38 20.49
C VAL A 219 -0.24 -9.48 21.72
N GLY A 220 -1.16 -8.54 21.98
CA GLY A 220 -1.01 -7.57 23.07
C GLY A 220 -0.13 -6.37 22.76
N THR A 221 0.33 -6.21 21.51
CA THR A 221 1.02 -5.01 21.02
C THR A 221 0.80 -4.82 19.52
N GLN A 222 0.91 -3.58 19.04
CA GLN A 222 0.99 -3.31 17.61
C GLN A 222 2.46 -3.13 17.25
N ARG A 223 2.99 -4.07 16.45
CA ARG A 223 4.40 -4.09 16.06
C ARG A 223 4.54 -4.55 14.63
N GLU A 224 5.42 -3.88 13.91
CA GLU A 224 5.88 -4.30 12.58
C GLU A 224 7.41 -4.39 12.59
N THR A 225 7.96 -5.47 12.03
CA THR A 225 9.41 -5.70 12.05
C THR A 225 9.84 -6.38 10.77
N LEU A 226 10.77 -5.73 10.05
CA LEU A 226 11.45 -6.28 8.89
C LEU A 226 12.90 -6.58 9.28
N GLU A 227 13.35 -7.81 9.07
CA GLU A 227 14.71 -8.25 9.33
C GLU A 227 15.31 -8.82 8.03
N LEU A 228 16.50 -8.34 7.66
CA LEU A 228 17.27 -8.82 6.50
C LEU A 228 18.63 -9.33 7.00
N ILE A 229 18.88 -10.63 6.80
CA ILE A 229 20.08 -11.31 7.30
C ILE A 229 20.94 -11.67 6.10
N SER A 230 22.13 -11.11 6.06
CA SER A 230 23.12 -11.28 4.99
C SER A 230 24.45 -11.77 5.58
N ASP A 231 25.39 -12.18 4.73
CA ASP A 231 26.72 -12.54 5.22
C ASP A 231 27.39 -11.33 5.90
N GLY A 232 27.79 -11.50 7.16
CA GLY A 232 28.43 -10.47 7.98
C GLY A 232 27.53 -9.32 8.47
N ARG A 233 26.23 -9.31 8.18
CA ARG A 233 25.34 -8.18 8.48
C ARG A 233 23.90 -8.57 8.80
N ILE A 234 23.30 -7.94 9.81
CA ILE A 234 21.87 -8.00 10.10
C ILE A 234 21.30 -6.58 10.06
N LEU A 235 20.19 -6.41 9.35
CA LEU A 235 19.42 -5.17 9.33
C LEU A 235 18.03 -5.42 9.90
N THR A 236 17.64 -4.67 10.92
CA THR A 236 16.31 -4.76 11.54
C THR A 236 15.63 -3.40 11.50
N VAL A 237 14.51 -3.31 10.79
CA VAL A 237 13.64 -2.14 10.81
C VAL A 237 12.42 -2.41 11.68
N SER A 238 12.26 -1.65 12.76
CA SER A 238 11.09 -1.69 13.65
C SER A 238 10.15 -0.53 13.35
N ASP A 239 8.86 -0.84 13.21
CA ASP A 239 7.75 0.10 13.04
C ASP A 239 7.97 1.18 11.96
N MET A 240 8.78 0.86 10.94
CA MET A 240 9.26 1.76 9.88
C MET A 240 10.03 3.01 10.37
N ASN A 241 10.42 3.08 11.65
CA ASN A 241 11.01 4.28 12.25
C ASN A 241 12.28 4.05 13.08
N VAL A 242 12.78 2.81 13.18
CA VAL A 242 14.10 2.53 13.74
C VAL A 242 14.77 1.50 12.85
N LEU A 243 15.93 1.83 12.29
CA LEU A 243 16.79 0.89 11.56
C LEU A 243 18.00 0.59 12.43
N GLU A 244 18.19 -0.68 12.76
CA GLU A 244 19.36 -1.20 13.46
C GLU A 244 20.21 -2.00 12.47
N VAL A 245 21.50 -1.70 12.43
CA VAL A 245 22.49 -2.38 11.58
C VAL A 245 23.55 -2.98 12.48
N GLU A 246 23.67 -4.30 12.45
CA GLU A 246 24.69 -5.06 13.18
C GLU A 246 25.70 -5.63 12.18
N GLU A 247 26.97 -5.21 12.31
CA GLU A 247 28.05 -5.60 11.40
C GLU A 247 29.40 -5.51 12.14
N GLY A 248 30.24 -6.55 12.01
CA GLY A 248 31.59 -6.57 12.59
C GLY A 248 31.62 -6.38 14.12
N GLY A 249 30.59 -6.86 14.83
CA GLY A 249 30.43 -6.70 16.28
C GLY A 249 30.01 -5.29 16.73
N ARG A 250 29.64 -4.41 15.80
CA ARG A 250 29.11 -3.07 16.07
C ARG A 250 27.62 -3.01 15.78
N ARG A 251 26.90 -2.21 16.55
CA ARG A 251 25.47 -1.91 16.34
C ARG A 251 25.29 -0.43 16.12
N ILE A 252 24.70 -0.07 14.98
CA ILE A 252 24.36 1.31 14.60
C ILE A 252 22.85 1.42 14.58
N VAL A 253 22.30 2.45 15.22
CA VAL A 253 20.85 2.71 15.26
C VAL A 253 20.58 4.03 14.56
N THR A 254 19.74 3.98 13.53
CA THR A 254 19.25 5.13 12.77
C THR A 254 17.79 5.36 13.11
N LYS A 255 17.43 6.63 13.38
CA LYS A 255 16.05 7.07 13.61
C LYS A 255 15.73 8.23 12.65
N PRO A 256 14.46 8.44 12.30
CA PRO A 256 13.99 9.59 11.53
C PRO A 256 14.41 10.90 12.18
N SER A 257 14.48 11.96 11.36
CA SER A 257 14.64 13.32 11.85
C SER A 257 13.51 13.67 12.81
N SER A 258 13.78 14.53 13.80
CA SER A 258 12.74 15.05 14.71
C SER A 258 11.63 15.82 14.00
N TRP A 259 11.89 16.26 12.76
CA TRP A 259 10.95 16.98 11.91
C TRP A 259 10.23 16.08 10.91
N ASP A 260 10.60 14.81 10.79
CA ASP A 260 9.94 13.88 9.88
C ASP A 260 8.54 13.55 10.41
N THR A 261 7.53 13.73 9.55
CA THR A 261 6.16 13.35 9.88
C THR A 261 6.01 11.82 9.94
N ILE A 262 4.96 11.34 10.60
CA ILE A 262 4.61 9.91 10.57
C ILE A 262 4.28 9.46 9.14
N LEU A 263 3.72 10.35 8.30
CA LEU A 263 3.36 10.04 6.92
C LEU A 263 4.61 9.83 6.05
N LYS A 264 5.64 10.66 6.25
CA LYS A 264 6.96 10.48 5.64
C LYS A 264 7.60 9.16 6.07
N GLN A 265 7.65 8.89 7.38
CA GLN A 265 8.24 7.67 7.93
C GLN A 265 7.58 6.40 7.37
N ARG A 266 6.26 6.45 7.16
CA ARG A 266 5.48 5.34 6.59
C ARG A 266 5.43 5.33 5.05
N GLY A 267 6.13 6.24 4.38
CA GLY A 267 6.22 6.29 2.91
C GLY A 267 4.98 6.84 2.19
N PHE A 268 3.99 7.41 2.89
CA PHE A 268 2.82 8.01 2.24
C PHE A 268 3.17 9.24 1.41
N GLU A 269 4.00 10.14 1.96
CA GLU A 269 4.41 11.35 1.26
C GLU A 269 5.15 11.01 -0.03
N ASP A 270 6.11 10.09 0.05
CA ASP A 270 6.93 9.69 -1.10
C ASP A 270 6.13 8.92 -2.15
N ALA A 271 5.16 8.09 -1.74
CA ALA A 271 4.26 7.41 -2.68
C ALA A 271 3.38 8.40 -3.45
N VAL A 272 2.81 9.39 -2.77
CA VAL A 272 2.00 10.46 -3.38
C VAL A 272 2.85 11.29 -4.33
N MET A 273 4.03 11.73 -3.89
CA MET A 273 4.94 12.52 -4.72
C MET A 273 5.37 11.74 -5.97
N HIS A 274 5.68 10.45 -5.83
CA HIS A 274 6.03 9.58 -6.94
C HIS A 274 4.90 9.49 -7.97
N PHE A 275 3.65 9.30 -7.52
CA PHE A 275 2.50 9.26 -8.42
C PHE A 275 2.33 10.58 -9.18
N ILE A 276 2.36 11.72 -8.47
CA ILE A 276 2.23 13.05 -9.07
C ILE A 276 3.35 13.30 -10.10
N GLN A 277 4.59 12.95 -9.76
CA GLN A 277 5.73 13.08 -10.69
C GLN A 277 5.58 12.17 -11.91
N SER A 278 5.03 10.97 -11.74
CA SER A 278 4.73 10.03 -12.82
C SER A 278 3.69 10.60 -13.79
N VAL A 279 2.65 11.25 -13.26
CA VAL A 279 1.62 11.93 -14.06
C VAL A 279 2.20 13.13 -14.80
N ILE A 280 2.94 14.01 -14.11
CA ILE A 280 3.53 15.22 -14.71
C ILE A 280 4.59 14.86 -15.76
N GLY A 281 5.41 13.84 -15.49
CA GLY A 281 6.48 13.39 -16.37
C GLY A 281 6.05 12.41 -17.46
N ASP A 282 4.78 12.00 -17.47
CA ASP A 282 4.24 10.95 -18.34
C ASP A 282 5.07 9.64 -18.29
N THR A 283 5.52 9.27 -17.09
CA THR A 283 6.29 8.04 -16.85
C THR A 283 5.44 6.98 -16.14
N PRO A 284 5.69 5.68 -16.36
CA PRO A 284 5.04 4.63 -15.58
C PRO A 284 5.36 4.74 -14.09
N PRO A 285 4.38 4.58 -13.18
CA PRO A 285 4.66 4.50 -11.76
C PRO A 285 5.42 3.19 -11.41
N CYS A 286 6.28 3.23 -10.40
CA CYS A 286 7.06 2.04 -9.98
C CYS A 286 6.20 0.95 -9.32
N ILE A 287 4.96 1.29 -8.96
CA ILE A 287 3.93 0.36 -8.48
C ILE A 287 2.70 0.48 -9.38
N GLY A 288 2.90 0.18 -10.66
CA GLY A 288 1.80 0.05 -11.62
C GLY A 288 0.80 -1.03 -11.21
N GLY A 289 -0.37 -1.05 -11.85
CA GLY A 289 -1.41 -2.05 -11.58
C GLY A 289 -0.89 -3.50 -11.70
N GLU A 290 -0.01 -3.81 -12.65
CA GLU A 290 0.61 -5.13 -12.82
C GLU A 290 1.35 -5.59 -11.55
N GLN A 291 2.18 -4.71 -10.97
CA GLN A 291 2.95 -5.02 -9.76
C GLN A 291 2.05 -5.34 -8.55
N ALA A 292 0.90 -4.66 -8.47
CA ALA A 292 -0.09 -4.89 -7.44
C ALA A 292 -0.87 -6.19 -7.65
N LEU A 293 -1.27 -6.45 -8.90
CA LEU A 293 -1.95 -7.66 -9.32
C LEU A 293 -1.12 -8.91 -9.01
N GLU A 294 0.19 -8.87 -9.29
CA GLU A 294 1.09 -9.98 -8.95
C GLU A 294 1.14 -10.27 -7.43
N SER A 295 1.09 -9.24 -6.58
CA SER A 295 1.01 -9.43 -5.12
C SER A 295 -0.31 -10.07 -4.71
N GLN A 296 -1.40 -9.71 -5.40
CA GLN A 296 -2.72 -10.29 -5.17
C GLN A 296 -2.81 -11.74 -5.66
N TYR A 297 -2.20 -12.11 -6.80
CA TYR A 297 -2.12 -13.50 -7.24
C TYR A 297 -1.40 -14.39 -6.23
N VAL A 298 -0.28 -13.91 -5.67
CA VAL A 298 0.45 -14.67 -4.65
C VAL A 298 -0.45 -14.89 -3.44
N LEU A 299 -1.12 -13.83 -2.95
CA LEU A 299 -2.05 -13.93 -1.83
C LEU A 299 -3.21 -14.91 -2.11
N GLU A 300 -3.83 -14.83 -3.30
CA GLU A 300 -4.91 -15.71 -3.74
C GLU A 300 -4.47 -17.18 -3.75
N GLY A 301 -3.22 -17.45 -4.14
CA GLY A 301 -2.61 -18.77 -4.02
C GLY A 301 -2.57 -19.27 -2.58
N LEU A 302 -2.18 -18.41 -1.62
CA LEU A 302 -2.14 -18.77 -0.19
C LEU A 302 -3.53 -19.11 0.38
N LEU A 303 -4.60 -18.53 -0.17
CA LEU A 303 -5.97 -18.80 0.25
C LEU A 303 -6.49 -20.15 -0.25
N LYS A 304 -6.03 -20.60 -1.43
CA LYS A 304 -6.46 -21.88 -2.03
C LYS A 304 -5.84 -23.12 -1.37
N ASP A 305 -4.70 -22.94 -0.71
CA ASP A 305 -3.94 -24.00 -0.06
C ASP A 305 -4.34 -24.23 1.42
N HIS A 306 -5.40 -23.56 1.90
CA HIS A 306 -5.96 -23.69 3.26
C HIS A 306 -7.34 -24.35 3.24
#